data_AF-A0A661T4J1-F1
#
_entry.id   AF-A0A661T4J1-F1
#
_cell.length_a   1.000
_cell.length_b   1.000
_cell.length_c   1.000
_cell.angle_alpha   90.00
_cell.angle_beta   90.00
_cell.angle_gamma   90.00
#
_symmetry.space_group_name_H-M   'P 1'
#
loop_
_entity.id
_entity.type
_entity.pdbx_description
1 polymer ?
#
loop_
_entity_poly.entity_id
_entity_poly.type
_entity_poly.pdbx_seq_one_letter_code
_entity_poly.pdbx_strand_id
1 'polypeptide(L)' 'MLSAILSMLGLGMVSSILLGVASRVFYVYEDPRIAEVESLTAGANCGGCGYAGCSAAAAA' A
#
# COMPACT_ATOMS: atom_id res chain seq x y z
N MET A 1 -4.10 -33.73 3.09
CA MET A 1 -3.80 -32.89 1.90
C MET A 1 -5.00 -32.04 1.49
N LEU A 2 -6.15 -32.61 1.17
CA LEU A 2 -7.30 -31.85 0.66
C LEU A 2 -7.78 -30.75 1.64
N SER A 3 -7.85 -31.05 2.95
CA SER A 3 -8.26 -30.08 3.97
C SER A 3 -7.33 -28.86 4.06
N ALA A 4 -6.02 -29.05 3.84
CA ALA A 4 -5.04 -27.95 3.85
C ALA A 4 -5.15 -27.07 2.59
N ILE A 5 -5.49 -27.68 1.45
CA ILE A 5 -5.73 -26.95 0.20
C ILE A 5 -6.99 -26.09 0.35
N LEU A 6 -8.08 -26.66 0.87
CA LEU A 6 -9.33 -25.95 1.12
C LEU A 6 -9.16 -24.81 2.11
N SER A 7 -8.38 -24.99 3.18
CA SER A 7 -8.16 -23.93 4.17
C SER A 7 -7.34 -22.77 3.62
N MET A 8 -6.25 -23.04 2.90
CA MET A 8 -5.44 -21.99 2.26
C MET A 8 -6.22 -21.26 1.17
N LEU A 9 -7.01 -21.98 0.37
CA LEU A 9 -7.86 -21.37 -0.66
C LEU A 9 -8.92 -20.47 -0.04
N GLY A 10 -9.58 -20.92 1.03
CA GLY A 10 -10.59 -20.12 1.75
C GLY A 10 -9.99 -18.85 2.34
N LEU A 11 -8.85 -18.95 3.02
CA LEU A 11 -8.17 -17.79 3.60
C LEU A 11 -7.70 -16.80 2.52
N GLY A 12 -7.13 -17.30 1.42
CA GLY A 12 -6.70 -16.47 0.29
C GLY A 12 -7.87 -15.75 -0.36
N MET A 13 -8.98 -16.46 -0.61
CA MET A 13 -10.17 -15.88 -1.23
C MET A 13 -10.82 -14.82 -0.33
N VAL A 14 -11.00 -15.13 0.96
CA VAL A 14 -11.59 -14.20 1.92
C VAL A 14 -10.73 -12.95 2.09
N SER A 15 -9.42 -13.11 2.29
CA SER A 15 -8.51 -11.97 2.45
C SER A 15 -8.47 -11.09 1.19
N SER A 16 -8.42 -11.69 0.00
CA SER A 16 -8.42 -10.96 -1.27
C SER A 16 -9.71 -10.15 -1.47
N ILE A 17 -10.87 -10.72 -1.17
CA ILE A 17 -12.16 -10.01 -1.27
C ILE A 17 -12.21 -8.86 -0.27
N LEU A 18 -11.82 -9.09 1.00
CA LEU A 18 -11.80 -8.03 2.01
C LEU A 18 -10.88 -6.87 1.62
N LEU A 19 -9.64 -7.16 1.21
CA LEU A 19 -8.68 -6.14 0.80
C LEU A 19 -9.16 -5.42 -0.48
N GLY A 20 -9.76 -6.14 -1.42
CA GLY A 20 -10.32 -5.57 -2.64
C GLY A 20 -11.45 -4.58 -2.35
N VAL A 21 -12.39 -4.94 -1.47
CA VAL A 21 -13.46 -4.03 -1.03
C VAL A 21 -12.89 -2.84 -0.27
N ALA A 22 -11.97 -3.09 0.67
CA ALA A 22 -11.32 -2.02 1.44
C ALA A 22 -10.60 -1.01 0.53
N SER A 23 -9.95 -1.46 -0.55
CA SER A 23 -9.27 -0.58 -1.51
C SER A 23 -10.20 0.40 -2.23
N ARG A 24 -11.47 0.01 -2.41
CA ARG A 24 -12.49 0.84 -3.07
C ARG A 24 -13.22 1.74 -2.07
N VAL A 25 -13.54 1.20 -0.89
CA VAL A 25 -14.26 1.92 0.17
C VAL A 25 -13.38 3.02 0.77
N PHE A 26 -12.11 2.74 1.00
CA PHE A 26 -11.13 3.68 1.56
C PHE A 26 -10.26 4.34 0.49
N TYR A 27 -10.76 4.43 -0.75
CA TYR A 27 -10.04 5.12 -1.80
C TYR A 27 -9.96 6.62 -1.48
N VAL A 28 -8.73 7.12 -1.36
CA VAL A 28 -8.42 8.55 -1.22
C VAL A 28 -7.66 8.99 -2.46
N TYR A 29 -8.06 10.11 -3.04
CA TYR A 29 -7.35 10.68 -4.19
C TYR A 29 -5.97 11.19 -3.77
N GLU A 30 -4.94 10.77 -4.49
CA GLU A 30 -3.55 11.21 -4.28
C GLU A 30 -3.11 12.05 -5.48
N ASP A 31 -2.49 13.21 -5.20
CA ASP A 31 -2.00 14.12 -6.25
C ASP A 31 -0.85 13.45 -7.02
N PRO A 32 -0.93 13.35 -8.36
CA PRO A 32 0.07 12.65 -9.16
C PRO A 32 1.49 13.24 -9.03
N ARG A 33 1.62 14.51 -8.64
CA ARG A 33 2.90 15.17 -8.43
C ARG A 33 3.67 14.61 -7.24
N ILE A 34 2.97 14.12 -6.21
CA ILE A 34 3.60 13.51 -5.04
C ILE A 34 4.36 12.26 -5.47
N ALA A 35 3.73 11.41 -6.29
CA ALA A 35 4.37 10.19 -6.82
C ALA A 35 5.56 10.52 -7.74
N GLU A 36 5.46 11.57 -8.55
CA GLU A 36 6.55 12.03 -9.41
C GLU A 36 7.77 12.46 -8.57
N VAL A 37 7.56 13.28 -7.54
CA VAL A 37 8.63 13.74 -6.64
C VAL A 37 9.18 12.59 -5.79
N GLU A 38 8.30 11.72 -5.26
CA GLU A 38 8.72 10.56 -4.47
C GLU A 38 9.61 9.61 -5.28
N SER A 39 9.33 9.45 -6.59
CA SER A 39 10.12 8.59 -7.49
C SER A 39 11.58 9.05 -7.68
N LEU A 40 11.88 10.32 -7.37
CA LEU A 40 13.23 10.87 -7.39
C LEU A 40 13.97 10.64 -6.06
N THR A 41 13.28 10.14 -5.04
CA THR A 41 13.85 9.82 -3.74
C THR A 41 14.31 8.35 -3.68
N ALA A 42 15.08 8.01 -2.65
CA ALA A 42 15.52 6.63 -2.45
C ALA A 42 14.40 5.64 -2.06
N GLY A 43 13.17 6.12 -1.76
CA GLY A 43 12.07 5.28 -1.27
C GLY A 43 12.33 4.57 0.07
N ALA A 44 13.47 4.87 0.71
CA ALA A 44 13.95 4.16 1.90
C ALA A 44 13.24 4.58 3.20
N ASN A 45 12.43 5.64 3.18
CA ASN A 45 11.71 6.18 4.35
C ASN A 45 12.62 6.36 5.58
N CYS A 46 13.85 6.82 5.35
CA CYS A 46 14.92 6.86 6.36
C CYS A 46 14.87 8.08 7.30
N GLY A 47 13.99 9.04 7.05
CA GLY A 47 13.82 10.23 7.89
C GLY A 47 14.94 11.29 7.83
N GLY A 48 15.95 11.13 6.95
CA GLY A 48 17.05 12.09 6.83
C GLY A 48 16.63 13.50 6.39
N CYS A 49 15.46 13.63 5.76
CA CYS A 49 14.85 14.90 5.36
C CYS A 49 13.95 15.53 6.45
N GLY A 50 13.80 14.90 7.62
CA GLY A 50 12.96 15.41 8.72
C GLY A 50 11.47 15.08 8.59
N TYR A 51 11.05 14.37 7.54
CA TYR A 51 9.68 13.91 7.34
C TYR A 51 9.51 12.43 7.70
N ALA A 52 8.28 12.03 8.01
CA ALA A 52 7.94 10.65 8.41
C ALA A 52 8.15 9.61 7.28
N GLY A 53 8.22 10.04 6.02
CA GLY A 53 8.40 9.18 4.87
C GLY A 53 8.75 9.94 3.59
N CYS A 54 9.11 9.20 2.55
CA CYS A 54 9.45 9.76 1.24
C CYS A 54 8.23 10.45 0.59
N SER A 55 7.05 9.85 0.65
CA SER A 55 5.79 10.48 0.22
C SER A 55 5.44 11.74 1.02
N ALA A 56 5.66 11.73 2.34
CA ALA A 56 5.44 12.91 3.19
C ALA A 56 6.43 14.05 2.88
N ALA A 57 7.67 13.71 2.53
CA ALA A 57 8.66 14.68 2.04
C ALA A 57 8.32 15.21 0.65
N ALA A 58 7.72 14.38 -0.21
CA ALA A 58 7.29 14.76 -1.56
C ALA A 58 6.04 15.65 -1.56
N ALA A 59 5.21 15.54 -0.52
CA ALA A 59 4.00 16.35 -0.34
C ALA A 59 4.23 17.67 0.41
N ALA A 60 5.43 17.90 0.97
CA ALA A 60 5.79 19.06 1.78
C ALA A 60 6.51 20.14 0.97
#